data_AF-A0AAP8MHD3-F1
#
_entry.id   AF-A0AAP8MHD3-F1
#
_cell.length_a   1.000
_cell.length_b   1.000
_cell.length_c   1.000
_cell.angle_alpha   90.00
_cell.angle_beta   90.00
_cell.angle_gamma   90.00
#
_symmetry.space_group_name_H-M   'P 1'
#
loop_
_entity.id
_entity.type
_entity.pdbx_description
1 polymer ?
#
loop_
_entity_poly.entity_id
_entity_poly.type
_entity_poly.pdbx_seq_one_letter_code
_entity_poly.pdbx_strand_id
1 'polypeptide(L)'
;MESEFMEISAAYVSTIHALGVLGAVMLCQLLLADIIGIRRGHVPGALAPADHDDLLFRASRTVANINESIAIFIVAVGFCVASGASPSATAYAAWGFVGARVLYAVCYYANLKLPRSAVFALSLVAIAALLIIGFTAH
;
A
#
# COMPACT_ATOMS: atom_id res chain seq x y z
N MET A 1 -24.80 19.01 -2.33
CA MET A 1 -23.36 18.89 -2.59
C MET A 1 -22.55 18.76 -1.31
N GLU A 2 -22.49 19.75 -0.41
CA GLU A 2 -21.74 19.61 0.85
C GLU A 2 -22.30 18.51 1.77
N SER A 3 -23.63 18.44 1.91
CA SER A 3 -24.32 17.38 2.67
C SER A 3 -24.04 15.97 2.14
N GLU A 4 -24.04 15.79 0.83
CA GLU A 4 -23.93 14.49 0.16
C GLU A 4 -22.49 13.97 0.20
N PHE A 5 -21.51 14.86 0.03
CA PHE A 5 -20.10 14.54 0.26
C PHE A 5 -19.84 14.11 1.70
N MET A 6 -20.45 14.77 2.68
CA MET A 6 -20.33 14.40 4.09
C MET A 6 -20.96 13.03 4.39
N GLU A 7 -22.09 12.68 3.77
CA GLU A 7 -22.68 11.34 3.89
C GLU A 7 -21.79 10.24 3.30
N ILE A 8 -21.25 10.44 2.09
CA ILE A 8 -20.33 9.49 1.47
C ILE A 8 -19.06 9.35 2.33
N SER A 9 -18.48 10.46 2.78
CA SER A 9 -17.31 10.46 3.66
C SER A 9 -17.57 9.69 4.95
N ALA A 10 -18.73 9.90 5.58
CA ALA A 10 -19.12 9.19 6.79
C ALA A 10 -19.27 7.67 6.54
N ALA A 11 -19.89 7.28 5.42
CA ALA A 11 -20.06 5.87 5.07
C ALA A 11 -18.71 5.16 4.85
N TYR A 12 -17.76 5.83 4.19
CA TYR A 12 -16.46 5.26 3.83
C TYR A 12 -15.31 5.66 4.77
N VAL A 13 -15.62 6.18 5.95
CA VAL A 13 -14.61 6.72 6.89
C VAL A 13 -13.49 5.72 7.20
N SER A 14 -13.81 4.43 7.33
CA SER A 14 -12.81 3.38 7.56
C SER A 14 -11.88 3.17 6.36
N THR A 15 -12.42 3.20 5.14
CA THR A 15 -11.62 3.16 3.90
C THR A 15 -10.74 4.40 3.77
N ILE A 16 -11.24 5.58 4.13
CA ILE A 16 -10.47 6.83 4.16
C ILE A 16 -9.33 6.74 5.17
N HIS A 17 -9.56 6.19 6.36
CA HIS A 17 -8.49 5.91 7.32
C HIS A 17 -7.45 4.93 6.77
N ALA A 18 -7.85 3.89 6.04
CA ALA A 18 -6.93 2.97 5.38
C ALA A 18 -6.02 3.69 4.37
N LEU A 19 -6.57 4.60 3.55
CA LEU A 19 -5.78 5.45 2.66
C LEU A 19 -4.79 6.33 3.43
N GLY A 20 -5.23 6.95 4.53
CA GLY A 20 -4.37 7.78 5.39
C GLY A 20 -3.22 6.99 6.02
N VAL A 21 -3.51 5.80 6.55
CA VAL A 21 -2.48 4.92 7.12
C VAL A 21 -1.53 4.41 6.04
N LEU A 22 -2.02 4.10 4.84
CA LEU A 22 -1.15 3.75 3.71
C LEU A 22 -0.18 4.87 3.36
N GLY A 23 -0.67 6.12 3.33
CA GLY A 23 0.17 7.30 3.14
C GLY A 23 1.26 7.43 4.22
N ALA A 24 0.92 7.19 5.48
CA ALA A 24 1.89 7.15 6.57
C ALA A 24 2.91 6.01 6.40
N VAL A 25 2.49 4.81 5.99
CA VAL A 25 3.39 3.68 5.70
C VAL A 25 4.35 4.03 4.57
N MET A 26 3.87 4.63 3.48
CA MET A 26 4.71 5.08 2.36
C MET A 26 5.73 6.13 2.79
N LEU A 27 5.30 7.12 3.59
CA LEU A 27 6.20 8.13 4.16
C LEU A 27 7.28 7.48 5.04
N CYS A 28 6.91 6.54 5.92
CA CYS A 28 7.89 5.82 6.75
C CYS A 28 8.89 5.03 5.89
N GLN A 29 8.44 4.35 4.84
CA GLN A 29 9.33 3.60 3.94
C GLN A 29 10.31 4.52 3.21
N LEU A 30 9.82 5.67 2.72
CA LEU A 30 10.63 6.69 2.06
C LEU A 30 11.70 7.22 3.01
N LEU A 31 11.30 7.67 4.20
CA LEU A 31 12.22 8.20 5.21
C LEU A 31 13.25 7.16 5.65
N LEU A 32 12.85 5.90 5.82
CA LEU A 32 13.79 4.82 6.17
C LEU A 32 14.85 4.63 5.07
N ALA A 33 14.45 4.57 3.80
CA ALA A 33 15.38 4.45 2.69
C ALA A 33 16.35 5.64 2.63
N ASP A 34 15.84 6.86 2.79
CA ASP A 34 16.64 8.09 2.77
C ASP A 34 17.63 8.15 3.94
N ILE A 35 17.19 7.85 5.16
CA ILE A 35 18.05 7.83 6.35
C ILE A 35 19.18 6.81 6.18
N ILE A 36 18.88 5.61 5.66
CA ILE A 36 19.91 4.58 5.42
C ILE A 36 20.87 5.05 4.33
N GLY A 37 20.36 5.62 3.24
CA GLY A 37 21.18 6.14 2.14
C GLY A 37 22.13 7.25 2.59
N ILE A 38 21.63 8.25 3.30
CA ILE A 38 22.42 9.37 3.84
C ILE A 38 23.52 8.85 4.77
N ARG A 39 23.18 7.93 5.69
CA ARG A 39 24.17 7.36 6.63
C ARG A 39 25.27 6.56 5.96
N ARG A 40 25.02 6.05 4.75
CA ARG A 40 26.00 5.30 3.96
C ARG A 40 26.72 6.14 2.92
N GLY A 41 26.47 7.45 2.87
CA GLY A 41 27.02 8.32 1.83
C GLY A 41 26.58 7.91 0.43
N HIS A 42 25.41 7.27 0.31
CA HIS A 42 24.88 6.83 -0.99
C HIS A 42 24.54 8.04 -1.85
N VAL A 43 24.96 8.01 -3.11
CA VAL A 43 24.70 9.10 -4.06
C VAL A 43 23.20 9.12 -4.39
N PRO A 44 22.48 10.23 -4.17
CA PRO A 44 21.07 10.33 -4.52
C PRO A 44 20.82 10.00 -6.00
N GLY A 45 19.79 9.19 -6.27
CA GLY A 45 19.45 8.76 -7.63
C GLY A 45 20.31 7.60 -8.18
N ALA A 46 21.43 7.24 -7.54
CA ALA A 46 22.15 6.04 -7.88
C ALA A 46 21.37 4.79 -7.45
N LEU A 47 21.45 3.72 -8.24
CA LEU A 47 20.86 2.44 -7.88
C LEU A 47 21.66 1.81 -6.74
N ALA A 48 20.97 1.35 -5.70
CA ALA A 48 21.59 0.49 -4.70
C ALA A 48 22.06 -0.82 -5.38
N PRO A 49 23.22 -1.39 -4.99
CA PRO A 49 23.67 -2.69 -5.48
C PRO A 49 22.57 -3.74 -5.32
N ALA A 50 22.39 -4.60 -6.32
CA ALA A 50 21.36 -5.63 -6.32
C ALA A 50 21.72 -6.81 -5.40
N ASP A 51 21.82 -6.53 -4.10
CA ASP A 51 22.21 -7.47 -3.06
C ASP A 51 21.11 -7.56 -1.99
N HIS A 52 20.57 -8.78 -1.80
CA HIS A 52 19.54 -9.02 -0.80
C HIS A 52 20.05 -8.89 0.64
N ASP A 53 21.36 -9.03 0.88
CA ASP A 53 21.92 -8.85 2.22
C ASP A 53 22.15 -7.36 2.54
N ASP A 54 22.15 -6.50 1.52
CA ASP A 54 22.21 -5.05 1.67
C ASP A 54 20.86 -4.45 2.13
N LEU A 55 20.83 -3.88 3.34
CA LEU A 55 19.66 -3.21 3.89
C LEU A 55 19.18 -2.00 3.07
N LEU A 56 20.07 -1.21 2.47
CA LEU A 56 19.71 -0.09 1.60
C LEU A 56 18.96 -0.61 0.36
N PHE A 57 19.46 -1.66 -0.29
CA PHE A 57 18.75 -2.30 -1.41
C PHE A 57 17.35 -2.74 -0.99
N ARG A 58 17.24 -3.39 0.16
CA ARG A 58 15.95 -3.84 0.70
C ARG A 58 14.99 -2.68 0.99
N ALA A 59 15.48 -1.60 1.59
CA ALA A 59 14.68 -0.40 1.86
C ALA A 59 14.23 0.32 0.58
N SER A 60 15.11 0.47 -0.41
CA SER A 60 14.75 1.04 -1.70
C SER A 60 13.72 0.17 -2.44
N ARG A 61 13.82 -1.16 -2.35
CA ARG A 61 12.83 -2.06 -2.96
C ARG A 61 11.47 -2.05 -2.28
N THR A 62 11.36 -1.79 -0.97
CA THR A 62 10.05 -1.61 -0.34
C THR A 62 9.32 -0.37 -0.85
N VAL A 63 10.05 0.74 -1.06
CA VAL A 63 9.51 1.98 -1.65
C VAL A 63 9.09 1.76 -3.11
N ALA A 64 9.97 1.18 -3.92
CA ALA A 64 9.67 0.92 -5.33
C ALA A 64 8.44 0.01 -5.48
N ASN A 65 8.35 -1.06 -4.69
CA ASN A 65 7.28 -2.03 -4.84
C ASN A 65 5.90 -1.50 -4.42
N ILE A 66 5.80 -0.59 -3.44
CA ILE A 66 4.51 0.03 -3.14
C ILE A 66 4.10 0.99 -4.26
N ASN A 67 5.05 1.72 -4.85
CA ASN A 67 4.80 2.61 -5.98
C ASN A 67 4.34 1.88 -7.25
N GLU A 68 4.80 0.65 -7.48
CA GLU A 68 4.35 -0.21 -8.58
C GLU A 68 2.85 -0.58 -8.50
N SER A 69 2.24 -0.56 -7.30
CA SER A 69 0.86 -1.03 -7.08
C SER A 69 -0.11 0.01 -6.51
N ILE A 70 0.39 1.12 -5.96
CA ILE A 70 -0.42 2.14 -5.28
C ILE A 70 -1.46 2.78 -6.21
N ALA A 71 -1.12 3.05 -7.46
CA ALA A 71 -2.05 3.66 -8.41
C ALA A 71 -3.25 2.74 -8.69
N ILE A 72 -2.99 1.44 -8.83
CA ILE A 72 -4.05 0.43 -9.04
C ILE A 72 -4.97 0.37 -7.83
N PHE A 73 -4.39 0.36 -6.63
CA PHE A 73 -5.14 0.39 -5.37
C PHE A 73 -6.04 1.62 -5.24
N ILE A 74 -5.51 2.83 -5.50
CA ILE A 74 -6.26 4.09 -5.43
C ILE A 74 -7.42 4.08 -6.43
N VAL A 75 -7.17 3.64 -7.66
CA VAL A 75 -8.22 3.53 -8.69
C VAL A 75 -9.31 2.53 -8.26
N ALA A 76 -8.93 1.38 -7.70
CA ALA A 76 -9.89 0.36 -7.24
C ALA A 76 -10.74 0.84 -6.05
N VAL A 77 -10.13 1.55 -5.08
CA VAL A 77 -10.87 2.19 -3.98
C VAL A 77 -11.82 3.26 -4.51
N GLY A 78 -11.33 4.12 -5.42
CA GLY A 78 -12.14 5.16 -6.05
C GLY A 78 -13.33 4.57 -6.81
N PHE A 79 -13.12 3.46 -7.52
CA PHE A 79 -14.19 2.72 -8.20
C PHE A 79 -15.26 2.23 -7.21
N CYS A 80 -14.86 1.61 -6.10
CA CYS A 80 -15.82 1.17 -5.07
C CYS A 80 -16.66 2.34 -4.53
N VAL A 81 -16.01 3.45 -4.17
CA VAL A 81 -16.69 4.63 -3.61
C VAL A 81 -17.63 5.26 -4.64
N ALA A 82 -17.16 5.45 -5.88
CA ALA A 82 -17.95 6.07 -6.95
C ALA A 82 -19.12 5.21 -7.42
N SER A 83 -19.01 3.88 -7.30
CA SER A 83 -20.07 2.93 -7.64
C SER A 83 -21.05 2.68 -6.50
N GLY A 84 -20.86 3.28 -5.32
CA GLY A 84 -21.74 3.03 -4.17
C GLY A 84 -21.62 1.61 -3.61
N ALA A 85 -20.47 0.97 -3.74
CA ALA A 85 -20.25 -0.39 -3.27
C ALA A 85 -20.38 -0.51 -1.73
N SER A 86 -20.48 -1.74 -1.21
CA SER A 86 -20.58 -1.93 0.25
C SER A 86 -19.43 -1.24 1.00
N PRO A 87 -19.71 -0.28 1.92
CA PRO A 87 -18.64 0.44 2.61
C PRO A 87 -17.79 -0.46 3.51
N SER A 88 -18.40 -1.46 4.17
CA SER A 88 -17.69 -2.40 5.02
C SER A 88 -16.81 -3.37 4.22
N ALA A 89 -17.31 -3.92 3.10
CA ALA A 89 -16.52 -4.80 2.24
C ALA A 89 -15.33 -4.05 1.64
N THR A 90 -15.56 -2.82 1.16
CA THR A 90 -14.51 -1.94 0.66
C THR A 90 -13.46 -1.67 1.72
N ALA A 91 -13.87 -1.38 2.96
CA ALA A 91 -12.96 -1.15 4.08
C ALA A 91 -12.12 -2.39 4.41
N TYR A 92 -12.71 -3.59 4.46
CA TYR A 92 -11.96 -4.82 4.72
C TYR A 92 -10.92 -5.11 3.65
N ALA A 93 -11.27 -4.96 2.37
CA ALA A 93 -10.32 -5.15 1.29
C ALA A 93 -9.22 -4.08 1.31
N ALA A 94 -9.56 -2.82 1.60
CA ALA A 94 -8.59 -1.73 1.75
C ALA A 94 -7.61 -1.98 2.90
N TRP A 95 -8.10 -2.36 4.08
CA TRP A 95 -7.24 -2.71 5.22
C TRP A 95 -6.43 -3.99 4.97
N GLY A 96 -6.98 -4.96 4.23
CA GLY A 96 -6.25 -6.13 3.77
C GLY A 96 -5.03 -5.75 2.93
N PHE A 97 -5.17 -4.79 2.02
CA PHE A 97 -4.05 -4.23 1.28
C PHE A 97 -3.03 -3.56 2.21
N VAL A 98 -3.47 -2.64 3.07
CA VAL A 98 -2.59 -1.91 4.01
C VAL A 98 -1.81 -2.87 4.92
N GLY A 99 -2.49 -3.83 5.54
CA GLY A 99 -1.88 -4.83 6.40
C GLY A 99 -0.86 -5.68 5.64
N ALA A 100 -1.17 -6.10 4.41
CA ALA A 100 -0.22 -6.80 3.56
C ALA A 100 1.00 -5.92 3.23
N ARG A 101 0.85 -4.62 2.98
CA ARG A 101 1.98 -3.71 2.71
C ARG A 101 2.90 -3.55 3.93
N VAL A 102 2.33 -3.46 5.12
CA VAL A 102 3.11 -3.40 6.38
C VAL A 102 3.88 -4.69 6.59
N LEU A 103 3.21 -5.84 6.51
CA LEU A 103 3.85 -7.15 6.71
C LEU A 103 4.90 -7.42 5.62
N TYR A 104 4.63 -7.03 4.37
CA TYR A 104 5.58 -7.13 3.26
C TYR A 104 6.87 -6.37 3.59
N ALA A 105 6.76 -5.13 4.10
CA ALA A 105 7.91 -4.33 4.48
C ALA A 105 8.71 -4.98 5.61
N VAL A 106 8.05 -5.49 6.65
CA VAL A 106 8.70 -6.23 7.75
C VAL A 106 9.45 -7.45 7.22
N CYS A 107 8.81 -8.30 6.40
CA CYS A 107 9.47 -9.45 5.79
C CYS A 107 10.65 -9.04 4.92
N TYR A 108 10.52 -7.95 4.16
CA TYR A 108 11.61 -7.45 3.32
C TYR A 108 12.78 -6.99 4.20
N TYR A 109 12.57 -6.16 5.21
CA TYR A 109 13.63 -5.68 6.08
C TYR A 109 14.37 -6.81 6.80
N ALA A 110 13.63 -7.84 7.23
CA ALA A 110 14.16 -9.06 7.84
C ALA A 110 14.79 -10.07 6.85
N ASN A 111 14.85 -9.75 5.55
CA ASN A 111 15.38 -10.62 4.48
C ASN A 111 14.65 -11.98 4.37
N LEU A 112 13.36 -12.03 4.70
CA LEU A 112 12.53 -13.25 4.62
C LEU A 112 11.95 -13.42 3.22
N LYS A 113 12.67 -14.14 2.36
CA LYS A 113 12.39 -14.22 0.91
C LYS A 113 11.02 -14.83 0.57
N LEU A 114 10.70 -16.02 1.09
CA LEU A 114 9.43 -16.70 0.79
C LEU A 114 8.22 -15.98 1.42
N PRO A 115 8.24 -15.61 2.72
CA PRO A 115 7.14 -14.86 3.33
C PRO A 115 6.83 -13.55 2.61
N ARG A 116 7.86 -12.79 2.24
CA ARG A 116 7.70 -11.55 1.46
C ARG A 116 6.86 -11.79 0.20
N SER A 117 7.17 -12.81 -0.59
CA SER A 117 6.45 -13.08 -1.84
C SER A 117 5.00 -13.49 -1.59
N ALA A 118 4.73 -14.31 -0.56
CA ALA A 118 3.38 -14.70 -0.19
C ALA A 118 2.54 -13.49 0.25
N VAL A 119 3.13 -12.58 1.03
CA VAL A 119 2.44 -11.37 1.50
C VAL A 119 2.21 -10.37 0.36
N PHE A 120 3.12 -10.30 -0.61
CA PHE A 120 2.88 -9.53 -1.84
C PHE A 120 1.66 -10.05 -2.60
N ALA A 121 1.53 -11.38 -2.75
CA ALA A 121 0.35 -11.97 -3.40
C ALA A 121 -0.96 -11.62 -2.66
N LEU A 122 -0.94 -11.57 -1.32
CA LEU A 122 -2.09 -11.13 -0.53
C LEU A 122 -2.49 -9.67 -0.86
N SER A 123 -1.53 -8.78 -1.09
CA SER A 123 -1.84 -7.41 -1.51
C SER A 123 -2.51 -7.36 -2.89
N LEU A 124 -2.14 -8.25 -3.81
CA LEU A 124 -2.82 -8.37 -5.12
C LEU A 124 -4.23 -8.94 -4.99
N VAL A 125 -4.44 -9.90 -4.10
CA VAL A 125 -5.77 -10.44 -3.78
C VAL A 125 -6.67 -9.34 -3.21
N ALA A 126 -6.15 -8.47 -2.35
CA ALA A 126 -6.90 -7.34 -1.82
C ALA A 126 -7.33 -6.34 -2.91
N ILE A 127 -6.44 -6.04 -3.87
CA ILE A 127 -6.79 -5.22 -5.06
C ILE A 127 -7.86 -5.91 -5.91
N ALA A 128 -7.70 -7.21 -6.19
CA ALA A 128 -8.68 -7.96 -6.96
C ALA A 128 -10.05 -7.98 -6.27
N ALA A 129 -10.08 -8.11 -4.94
CA ALA A 129 -11.30 -8.04 -4.15
C ALA A 129 -11.98 -6.66 -4.28
N LEU A 130 -11.23 -5.56 -4.19
CA LEU A 130 -11.78 -4.21 -4.41
C LEU A 130 -12.42 -4.09 -5.81
N LEU A 131 -11.74 -4.57 -6.85
CA LEU A 131 -12.29 -4.52 -8.21
C LEU A 131 -13.59 -5.33 -8.32
N ILE A 132 -13.61 -6.54 -7.77
CA ILE A 132 -14.82 -7.39 -7.76
C ILE A 132 -15.95 -6.69 -7.00
N ILE A 133 -15.68 -6.16 -5.81
CA ILE A 133 -16.65 -5.43 -4.99
C ILE A 133 -17.26 -4.27 -5.78
N GLY A 134 -16.43 -3.46 -6.44
CA GLY A 134 -16.88 -2.35 -7.29
C GLY A 134 -17.75 -2.81 -8.46
N PHE A 135 -17.38 -3.89 -9.16
CA PHE A 135 -18.18 -4.43 -10.27
C PHE A 135 -19.53 -5.01 -9.83
N THR A 136 -19.64 -5.46 -8.57
CA THR A 136 -20.87 -6.01 -8.01
C THR A 136 -21.74 -4.99 -7.28
N ALA A 137 -21.38 -3.71 -7.32
CA ALA A 137 -22.20 -2.65 -6.76
C ALA A 137 -23.49 -2.49 -7.59
N HIS A 138 -24.64 -2.56 -6.93
CA HIS A 138 -25.98 -2.45 -7.51
C HIS A 138 -26.80 -1.42 -6.73
#